data_AF-A0A1H2LPQ7-F1
#
_entry.id   AF-A0A1H2LPQ7-F1
#
_cell.length_a   1.000
_cell.length_b   1.000
_cell.length_c   1.000
_cell.angle_alpha   90.00
_cell.angle_beta   90.00
_cell.angle_gamma   90.00
#
_symmetry.space_group_name_H-M   'P 1'
#
loop_
_entity.id
_entity.type
_entity.pdbx_description
1 polymer ?
#
loop_
_entity_poly.entity_id
_entity_poly.type
_entity_poly.pdbx_seq_one_letter_code
_entity_poly.pdbx_strand_id
1 'polypeptide(L)'
;MAKETVFQLKLEPALLEEFTAAAKAVHRPASQVMLDLMYDFIHQQQIIREHDEFVQLKVAVARASVEAGRGRSNDDVEAEFAARRAKG
;
A
#
# COMPACT_ATOMS: atom_id res chain seq x y z
N MET A 1 -20.18 23.12 -9.40
CA MET A 1 -20.06 22.28 -10.62
C MET A 1 -18.62 21.78 -10.68
N ALA A 2 -18.39 20.48 -10.50
CA ALA A 2 -17.03 19.92 -10.64
C ALA A 2 -16.59 20.08 -12.10
N LYS A 3 -15.37 20.58 -12.32
CA LYS A 3 -14.83 20.85 -13.65
C LYS A 3 -14.45 19.52 -14.28
N GLU A 4 -15.25 19.03 -15.24
CA GLU A 4 -14.88 17.86 -16.03
C GLU A 4 -13.52 18.11 -16.69
N THR A 5 -12.61 17.16 -16.51
CA THR A 5 -11.25 17.22 -17.03
C THR A 5 -11.03 16.01 -17.93
N VAL A 6 -10.52 16.23 -19.14
CA VAL A 6 -10.29 15.17 -20.12
C VAL A 6 -8.85 14.67 -20.00
N PHE A 7 -8.68 13.37 -19.83
CA PHE A 7 -7.39 12.70 -19.92
C PHE A 7 -7.22 12.09 -21.30
N GLN A 8 -6.21 12.51 -22.05
CA GLN A 8 -5.88 11.95 -23.37
C GLN A 8 -4.71 10.98 -23.26
N LEU A 9 -4.92 9.74 -23.69
CA LEU A 9 -3.92 8.69 -23.72
C LEU A 9 -3.72 8.20 -25.15
N LYS A 10 -2.48 7.94 -25.54
CA LYS A 10 -2.15 7.24 -26.78
C LYS A 10 -1.95 5.77 -26.48
N LEU A 11 -2.73 4.92 -27.15
CA LEU A 11 -2.69 3.48 -27.02
C LEU A 11 -2.47 2.87 -28.40
N GLU A 12 -1.76 1.75 -28.45
CA GLU A 12 -1.75 0.91 -29.63
C GLU A 12 -3.17 0.42 -29.93
N PRO A 13 -3.64 0.45 -31.20
CA PRO A 13 -5.01 0.07 -31.54
C PRO A 13 -5.40 -1.32 -31.04
N ALA A 14 -4.48 -2.29 -31.17
CA ALA A 14 -4.70 -3.66 -30.70
C ALA A 14 -4.96 -3.73 -29.17
N LEU A 15 -4.22 -2.93 -28.39
CA LEU A 15 -4.41 -2.88 -26.94
C LEU A 15 -5.77 -2.29 -26.55
N LEU A 16 -6.23 -1.24 -27.26
CA LEU A 16 -7.54 -0.66 -27.04
C LEU A 16 -8.67 -1.67 -27.36
N GLU A 17 -8.53 -2.42 -28.44
CA GLU A 17 -9.49 -3.45 -28.84
C GLU A 17 -9.58 -4.57 -27.80
N GLU A 18 -8.44 -5.13 -27.39
CA GLU A 18 -8.37 -6.17 -26.36
C GLU A 18 -8.95 -5.70 -25.03
N PHE A 19 -8.57 -4.50 -24.58
CA PHE A 19 -9.08 -3.93 -23.34
C PHE A 19 -10.60 -3.71 -23.39
N THR A 20 -11.10 -3.20 -24.52
CA THR A 20 -12.55 -2.99 -24.72
C THR A 20 -13.30 -4.32 -24.76
N ALA A 21 -12.75 -5.35 -25.41
CA ALA A 21 -13.33 -6.69 -25.45
C ALA A 21 -13.39 -7.31 -24.04
N ALA A 22 -12.30 -7.20 -23.26
CA ALA A 22 -12.25 -7.68 -21.88
C ALA A 22 -13.26 -6.96 -20.98
N ALA A 23 -13.37 -5.62 -21.08
CA ALA A 23 -14.36 -4.85 -20.34
C ALA A 23 -15.81 -5.25 -20.69
N LYS A 24 -16.08 -5.49 -21.98
CA LYS A 24 -17.39 -5.98 -22.45
C LYS A 24 -17.70 -7.39 -21.92
N ALA A 25 -16.72 -8.28 -21.84
CA ALA A 25 -16.90 -9.64 -21.31
C ALA A 25 -17.36 -9.65 -19.85
N VAL A 26 -16.98 -8.61 -19.08
CA VAL A 26 -17.46 -8.40 -17.70
C VAL A 26 -18.63 -7.40 -17.62
N HIS A 27 -19.24 -7.04 -18.75
CA HIS A 27 -20.35 -6.10 -18.85
C HIS A 27 -20.08 -4.71 -18.24
N ARG A 28 -18.84 -4.24 -18.29
CA ARG A 28 -18.46 -2.91 -17.79
C ARG A 28 -18.00 -1.99 -18.92
N PRO A 29 -18.29 -0.68 -18.84
CA PRO A 29 -17.70 0.30 -19.75
C PRO A 29 -16.18 0.37 -19.58
N ALA A 30 -15.44 0.38 -20.69
CA ALA A 30 -13.97 0.47 -20.67
C ALA A 30 -13.47 1.72 -19.92
N SER A 31 -14.15 2.85 -20.06
CA SER A 31 -13.83 4.09 -19.33
C SER A 31 -13.94 3.92 -17.81
N GLN A 32 -14.95 3.20 -17.33
CA GLN A 32 -15.12 2.94 -15.91
C GLN A 32 -14.01 2.02 -15.39
N VAL A 33 -13.64 0.99 -16.15
CA VAL A 33 -12.51 0.11 -15.79
C VAL A 33 -11.20 0.91 -15.70
N MET A 34 -10.95 1.82 -16.64
CA MET A 34 -9.78 2.71 -16.56
C MET A 34 -9.79 3.59 -15.33
N LEU A 35 -10.94 4.19 -14.98
CA LEU A 35 -11.06 5.01 -13.76
C LEU A 35 -10.78 4.19 -12.50
N ASP A 36 -11.34 3.00 -12.39
CA ASP A 36 -11.10 2.11 -11.25
C ASP A 36 -9.62 1.76 -11.13
N LEU A 37 -8.96 1.41 -12.26
CA LEU A 37 -7.52 1.14 -12.28
C LEU A 37 -6.69 2.37 -11.84
N MET A 38 -7.10 3.58 -12.20
CA MET A 38 -6.44 4.80 -11.75
C MET A 38 -6.61 5.01 -10.24
N TYR A 39 -7.81 4.75 -9.69
CA TYR A 39 -8.05 4.83 -8.25
C TYR A 39 -7.24 3.79 -7.48
N ASP A 40 -7.22 2.54 -7.96
CA ASP A 40 -6.45 1.46 -7.37
C ASP A 40 -4.96 1.79 -7.36
N PHE A 41 -4.44 2.34 -8.47
CA PHE A 41 -3.05 2.79 -8.55
C PHE A 41 -2.74 3.88 -7.50
N ILE A 42 -3.59 4.90 -7.38
CA ILE A 42 -3.41 5.97 -6.38
C ILE A 42 -3.39 5.38 -4.97
N HIS A 43 -4.33 4.50 -4.66
CA HIS A 43 -4.43 3.86 -3.35
C HIS A 43 -3.20 3.01 -3.04
N GLN A 44 -2.70 2.23 -4.00
CA GLN A 44 -1.44 1.48 -3.84
C GLN A 44 -0.25 2.41 -3.55
N GLN A 45 -0.13 3.54 -4.26
CA GLN A 45 0.94 4.51 -4.01
C GLN A 45 0.83 5.16 -2.62
N GLN A 46 -0.40 5.41 -2.14
CA GLN A 46 -0.62 5.93 -0.79
C GLN A 46 -0.20 4.92 0.28
N ILE A 47 -0.60 3.65 0.14
CA ILE A 47 -0.20 2.59 1.08
C ILE A 47 1.33 2.45 1.15
N ILE A 48 2.02 2.46 0.00
CA ILE A 48 3.47 2.36 -0.04
C ILE A 48 4.10 3.54 0.72
N ARG A 49 3.63 4.76 0.46
CA ARG A 49 4.15 5.95 1.14
C ARG A 49 3.88 5.91 2.65
N GLU A 50 2.67 5.54 3.06
CA GLU A 50 2.31 5.42 4.48
C GLU A 50 3.12 4.33 5.18
N HIS A 51 3.35 3.20 4.51
CA HIS A 51 4.21 2.14 5.01
C HIS A 51 5.65 2.64 5.19
N ASP A 52 6.20 3.35 4.21
CA ASP A 52 7.55 3.91 4.28
C ASP A 52 7.68 4.94 5.41
N GLU A 53 6.70 5.84 5.55
CA GLU A 53 6.63 6.82 6.66
C GLU A 53 6.55 6.12 8.02
N PHE A 54 5.72 5.08 8.14
CA PHE A 54 5.60 4.27 9.34
C PHE A 54 6.93 3.59 9.70
N VAL A 55 7.61 2.98 8.73
CA VAL A 55 8.90 2.32 8.95
C VAL A 55 9.96 3.33 9.36
N GLN A 56 10.03 4.50 8.70
CA GLN A 56 10.95 5.57 9.07
C GLN A 56 10.73 6.05 10.51
N LEU A 57 9.48 6.29 10.91
CA LEU A 57 9.13 6.68 12.27
C LEU A 57 9.53 5.60 13.28
N LYS A 58 9.21 4.34 12.99
CA LYS A 58 9.56 3.20 13.86
C LYS A 58 11.07 3.09 14.06
N VAL A 59 11.86 3.26 13.00
CA VAL A 59 13.33 3.25 13.07
C VAL A 59 13.85 4.43 13.87
N ALA A 60 13.32 5.63 13.67
CA ALA A 60 13.72 6.82 14.43
C ALA A 60 13.46 6.65 15.93
N VAL A 61 12.28 6.15 16.30
CA VAL A 61 11.92 5.84 17.70
C VAL A 61 12.84 4.76 18.28
N ALA A 62 13.11 3.69 17.54
CA ALA A 62 13.99 2.61 17.99
C ALA A 62 15.42 3.12 18.24
N ARG A 63 15.98 3.93 17.33
CA ARG A 63 17.31 4.54 17.49
C ARG A 63 17.36 5.44 18.73
N ALA A 64 16.38 6.32 18.91
CA ALA A 64 16.29 7.18 20.10
C ALA A 64 16.13 6.37 21.40
N SER A 65 15.50 5.20 21.35
CA SER A 65 15.39 4.29 22.49
C SER A 65 16.73 3.65 22.85
N VAL A 66 17.51 3.24 21.85
CA VAL A 66 18.86 2.69 22.04
C VAL A 66 19.81 3.75 22.58
N GLU A 67 19.81 4.96 22.00
CA GLU A 67 20.64 6.09 22.46
C GLU A 67 20.33 6.46 23.91
N ALA A 68 19.06 6.36 24.32
CA ALA A 68 18.65 6.61 25.70
C ALA A 68 18.83 5.41 26.64
N GLY A 69 19.48 4.32 26.19
CA GLY A 69 19.75 3.14 27.02
C GLY A 69 18.51 2.33 27.40
N ARG A 70 17.38 2.51 26.71
CA ARG A 70 16.11 1.79 26.98
C ARG A 70 16.00 0.45 26.24
N GLY A 71 17.11 -0.06 25.71
CA GLY A 71 17.18 -1.40 25.11
C GLY A 71 17.06 -2.50 26.17
N ARG A 72 16.61 -3.69 25.76
CA ARG A 72 16.59 -4.90 26.60
C ARG A 72 17.48 -5.97 25.98
N SER A 73 18.06 -6.83 26.82
CA SER A 73 18.81 -7.98 26.33
C SER A 73 17.87 -9.01 25.70
N ASN A 74 18.41 -9.83 24.79
CA ASN A 74 17.64 -10.92 24.19
C ASN A 74 17.14 -11.91 25.26
N ASP A 75 17.98 -12.22 26.24
CA ASP A 75 17.67 -13.19 27.29
C ASP A 75 16.51 -12.72 28.19
N ASP A 76 16.47 -11.42 28.51
CA ASP A 76 15.35 -10.83 29.27
C ASP A 76 14.03 -10.93 28.49
N VAL A 77 14.08 -10.70 27.17
CA VAL A 77 12.92 -10.79 26.28
C VAL A 77 12.42 -12.23 26.19
N GLU A 78 13.32 -13.19 25.97
CA GLU A 78 12.95 -14.61 25.88
C GLU A 78 12.33 -15.14 27.18
N ALA A 79 12.88 -14.76 28.34
CA ALA A 79 12.32 -15.11 29.64
C ALA A 79 10.90 -14.55 29.82
N GLU A 80 10.67 -13.28 29.44
CA GLU A 80 9.35 -12.65 29.52
C GLU A 80 8.32 -13.35 28.62
N PHE A 81 8.68 -13.64 27.37
CA PHE A 81 7.78 -14.28 26.40
C PHE A 81 7.53 -15.77 26.73
N ALA A 82 8.51 -16.48 27.28
CA ALA A 82 8.30 -17.84 27.81
C ALA A 82 7.27 -17.84 28.94
N ALA A 83 7.38 -16.89 29.88
CA ALA A 83 6.42 -16.74 30.98
C ALA A 83 5.01 -16.38 30.50
N ARG A 84 4.88 -15.58 29.43
CA ARG A 84 3.58 -15.27 28.82
C ARG A 84 2.94 -16.49 28.15
N ARG A 85 3.72 -17.26 27.40
CA ARG A 85 3.24 -18.49 26.73
C ARG A 85 2.81 -19.57 27.72
N ALA A 86 3.45 -19.67 28.88
CA ALA A 86 3.05 -20.61 29.93
C ALA A 86 1.75 -20.21 30.65
N LYS A 87 1.25 -18.98 30.46
CA LYS A 87 0.03 -18.45 31.09
C LYS A 87 -1.19 -18.44 30.15
N GLY A 88 -1.01 -18.74 28.86
CA GLY A 88 -2.08 -18.89 27.88
C GLY A 88 -2.36 -20.35 27.59
#